data_AF-A0A0S8BW09-F1
#
_entry.id   AF-A0A0S8BW09-F1
#
_cell.length_a   1.000
_cell.length_b   1.000
_cell.length_c   1.000
_cell.angle_alpha   90.00
_cell.angle_beta   90.00
_cell.angle_gamma   90.00
#
_symmetry.space_group_name_H-M   'P 1'
#
loop_
_entity.id
_entity.type
_entity.pdbx_description
1 polymer ?
#
loop_
_entity_poly.entity_id
_entity_poly.type
_entity_poly.pdbx_seq_one_letter_code
_entity_poly.pdbx_strand_id
1 'polypeptide(L)'
;MTPLTELDARIAQTRHGRLTLDPRRSIATPLTEVVSRLADGRQSTHLTAAASAVAEAQMRNFPDNLFWDFDFYLASIHERASEAADYAAHLSHVVGLTVRLMQLYGQQSPIRFRYVHDFMYGFDWARWVRRKPEARTGFAPFGIEFLRQTEARGRDLLSLIEADDEWYPRLEEGVSRNPFPFPREPEDELRLYRKLAARGYVPVEAWRVDARPDAKRDFDALREETAASLGLGG
;
A
#
# COMPACT_ATOMS: atom_id res chain seq x y z
N MET A 1 8.82 -22.26 14.77
CA MET A 1 8.42 -21.45 13.60
C MET A 1 8.95 -20.04 13.80
N THR A 2 9.50 -19.39 12.76
CA THR A 2 9.86 -17.97 12.87
C THR A 2 8.58 -17.12 12.84
N PRO A 3 8.58 -15.90 13.40
CA PRO A 3 7.40 -15.03 13.41
C PRO A 3 6.80 -14.81 12.01
N LEU A 4 7.64 -14.70 10.97
CA LEU A 4 7.17 -14.52 9.60
C LEU A 4 6.54 -15.79 9.01
N THR A 5 6.99 -17.00 9.36
CA THR A 5 6.34 -18.22 8.86
C THR A 5 4.91 -18.33 9.36
N GLU A 6 4.67 -17.98 10.62
CA GLU A 6 3.31 -17.93 11.18
C GLU A 6 2.47 -16.85 10.50
N LEU A 7 3.05 -15.67 10.27
CA LEU A 7 2.36 -14.59 9.60
C LEU A 7 2.03 -14.92 8.14
N ASP A 8 2.95 -15.53 7.39
CA ASP A 8 2.72 -16.02 6.02
C ASP A 8 1.56 -17.02 5.98
N ALA A 9 1.45 -17.91 6.99
CA ALA A 9 0.35 -18.85 7.10
C ALA A 9 -0.99 -18.14 7.41
N ARG A 10 -0.99 -17.16 8.32
CA ARG A 10 -2.16 -16.33 8.64
C ARG A 10 -2.65 -15.55 7.43
N ILE A 11 -1.74 -14.95 6.65
CA ILE A 11 -2.08 -14.23 5.41
C ILE A 11 -2.71 -15.20 4.41
N ALA A 12 -2.14 -16.40 4.24
CA ALA A 12 -2.69 -17.41 3.33
C ALA A 12 -4.11 -17.90 3.73
N GLN A 13 -4.48 -17.76 5.01
CA GLN A 13 -5.80 -18.10 5.54
C GLN A 13 -6.80 -16.93 5.52
N THR A 14 -6.40 -15.74 5.08
CA THR A 14 -7.34 -14.63 4.88
C THR A 14 -8.38 -14.99 3.81
N ARG A 15 -9.51 -14.27 3.81
CA ARG A 15 -10.66 -14.54 2.92
C ARG A 15 -10.27 -14.74 1.45
N HIS A 16 -9.32 -13.96 0.97
CA HIS A 16 -8.87 -13.98 -0.43
C HIS A 16 -7.50 -14.65 -0.60
N GLY A 17 -6.90 -15.14 0.48
CA GLY A 17 -5.54 -15.63 0.52
C GLY A 17 -4.51 -14.53 0.25
N ARG A 18 -3.36 -14.93 -0.29
CA ARG A 18 -2.21 -14.04 -0.56
C ARG A 18 -2.05 -13.72 -2.04
N LEU A 19 -3.04 -13.07 -2.66
CA LEU A 19 -2.96 -12.75 -4.09
C LEU A 19 -1.85 -11.74 -4.37
N THR A 20 -1.45 -11.68 -5.64
CA THR A 20 -0.44 -10.77 -6.19
C THR A 20 -0.95 -10.10 -7.45
N LEU A 21 -0.37 -8.95 -7.78
CA LEU A 21 -0.48 -8.31 -9.08
C LEU A 21 0.62 -8.68 -10.07
N ASP A 22 1.58 -9.53 -9.69
CA ASP A 22 2.55 -10.06 -10.64
C ASP A 22 1.82 -10.84 -11.75
N PRO A 23 1.90 -10.43 -13.04
CA PRO A 23 1.18 -11.09 -14.12
C PRO A 23 1.66 -12.52 -14.38
N ARG A 24 2.78 -12.95 -13.78
CA ARG A 24 3.39 -14.27 -14.00
C ARG A 24 3.00 -15.30 -12.94
N ARG A 25 2.32 -14.90 -11.86
CA ARG A 25 1.96 -15.79 -10.75
C ARG A 25 0.65 -15.35 -10.08
N SER A 26 0.04 -16.23 -9.31
CA SER A 26 -1.23 -15.96 -8.63
C SER A 26 -1.09 -15.66 -7.14
N ILE A 27 0.11 -15.87 -6.58
CA ILE A 27 0.40 -15.82 -5.15
C ILE A 27 1.61 -14.90 -4.92
N ALA A 28 1.50 -13.98 -3.96
CA ALA A 28 2.56 -13.07 -3.56
C ALA A 28 3.78 -13.81 -2.99
N THR A 29 4.97 -13.18 -3.08
CA THR A 29 6.18 -13.69 -2.43
C THR A 29 5.94 -13.76 -0.91
N PRO A 30 6.18 -14.90 -0.25
CA PRO A 30 6.15 -14.97 1.21
C PRO A 30 7.10 -13.95 1.86
N LEU A 31 6.72 -13.35 2.98
CA LEU A 31 7.55 -12.37 3.69
C LEU A 31 8.89 -12.97 4.12
N THR A 32 8.88 -14.25 4.52
CA THR A 32 10.09 -15.04 4.81
C THR A 32 11.08 -15.04 3.64
N GLU A 33 10.58 -15.14 2.41
CA GLU A 33 11.39 -15.15 1.20
C GLU A 33 11.86 -13.73 0.82
N VAL A 34 11.00 -12.71 0.94
CA VAL A 34 11.41 -11.32 0.67
C VAL A 34 12.53 -10.89 1.62
N VAL A 35 12.38 -11.13 2.92
CA VAL A 35 13.39 -10.74 3.92
C VAL A 35 14.71 -11.47 3.72
N SER A 36 14.68 -12.77 3.39
CA SER A 36 15.91 -13.55 3.15
C SER A 36 16.66 -13.15 1.88
N ARG A 37 15.96 -12.60 0.88
CA ARG A 37 16.58 -12.04 -0.33
C ARG A 37 17.24 -10.68 -0.11
N LEU A 38 16.74 -9.88 0.84
CA LEU A 38 17.17 -8.49 1.03
C LEU A 38 18.25 -8.34 2.09
N ALA A 39 18.09 -8.96 3.25
CA ALA A 39 18.88 -8.62 4.44
C ALA A 39 19.85 -9.73 4.85
N ASP A 40 21.05 -9.33 5.28
CA ASP A 40 22.04 -10.23 5.86
C ASP A 40 21.70 -10.63 7.32
N GLY A 41 22.54 -11.46 7.96
CA GLY A 41 22.28 -12.00 9.29
C GLY A 41 22.04 -10.94 10.39
N ARG A 42 22.66 -9.75 10.33
CA ARG A 42 22.43 -8.70 11.33
C ARG A 42 21.20 -7.86 10.99
N GLN A 43 21.00 -7.58 9.71
CA GLN A 43 19.87 -6.78 9.22
C GLN A 43 18.54 -7.54 9.25
N SER A 44 18.58 -8.87 9.09
CA SER A 44 17.41 -9.74 8.95
C SER A 44 16.50 -9.70 10.18
N THR A 45 17.05 -9.60 11.39
CA THR A 45 16.25 -9.46 12.62
C THR A 45 15.39 -8.19 12.61
N HIS A 46 15.97 -7.07 12.22
CA HIS A 46 15.28 -5.79 12.16
C HIS A 46 14.30 -5.72 10.99
N LEU A 47 14.68 -6.22 9.81
CA LEU A 47 13.78 -6.25 8.65
C LEU A 47 12.63 -7.24 8.85
N THR A 48 12.86 -8.35 9.56
CA THR A 48 11.81 -9.26 10.01
C THR A 48 10.80 -8.56 10.91
N ALA A 49 11.26 -7.82 11.92
CA ALA A 49 10.38 -7.06 12.80
C ALA A 49 9.58 -6.00 12.02
N ALA A 50 10.23 -5.30 11.08
CA ALA A 50 9.59 -4.34 10.19
C ALA A 50 8.49 -4.98 9.33
N ALA A 51 8.80 -6.08 8.65
CA ALA A 51 7.85 -6.82 7.82
C ALA A 51 6.66 -7.32 8.63
N SER A 52 6.91 -7.91 9.81
CA SER A 52 5.86 -8.36 10.72
C SER A 52 4.93 -7.21 11.12
N ALA A 53 5.48 -6.09 11.59
CA ALA A 53 4.68 -4.97 12.07
C ALA A 53 3.75 -4.39 11.00
N VAL A 54 4.24 -4.25 9.77
CA VAL A 54 3.45 -3.71 8.66
C VAL A 54 2.40 -4.71 8.19
N ALA A 55 2.76 -5.99 8.03
CA ALA A 55 1.80 -7.00 7.62
C ALA A 55 0.70 -7.23 8.67
N GLU A 56 1.02 -7.19 9.97
CA GLU A 56 0.00 -7.24 11.02
C GLU A 56 -0.92 -6.01 11.01
N ALA A 57 -0.35 -4.81 10.80
CA ALA A 57 -1.15 -3.60 10.67
C ALA A 57 -2.07 -3.67 9.44
N GLN A 58 -1.59 -4.20 8.32
CA GLN A 58 -2.39 -4.39 7.12
C GLN A 58 -3.54 -5.39 7.35
N MET A 59 -3.26 -6.55 7.93
CA MET A 59 -4.28 -7.55 8.28
C MET A 59 -5.38 -6.97 9.19
N ARG A 60 -4.98 -6.19 10.19
CA ARG A 60 -5.91 -5.62 11.19
C ARG A 60 -6.80 -4.54 10.59
N ASN A 61 -6.21 -3.65 9.78
CA ASN A 61 -6.88 -2.44 9.31
C ASN A 61 -7.55 -2.62 7.95
N PHE A 62 -7.17 -3.62 7.17
CA PHE A 62 -7.71 -3.93 5.85
C PHE A 62 -8.02 -5.43 5.75
N PRO A 63 -9.03 -5.93 6.49
CA PRO A 63 -9.32 -7.37 6.57
C PRO A 63 -9.74 -7.99 5.23
N ASP A 64 -10.32 -7.19 4.33
CA ASP A 64 -10.70 -7.62 2.97
C ASP A 64 -9.58 -7.39 1.94
N ASN A 65 -8.36 -7.02 2.37
CA ASN A 65 -7.27 -6.73 1.45
C ASN A 65 -6.94 -7.93 0.54
N LEU A 66 -6.82 -7.67 -0.77
CA LEU A 66 -6.64 -8.73 -1.76
C LEU A 66 -5.17 -9.09 -1.95
N PHE A 67 -4.33 -8.07 -2.09
CA PHE A 67 -2.96 -8.25 -2.57
C PHE A 67 -1.91 -8.04 -1.48
N TRP A 68 -0.90 -8.91 -1.47
CA TRP A 68 0.11 -8.99 -0.41
C TRP A 68 1.53 -8.80 -0.95
N ASP A 69 1.68 -7.95 -1.96
CA ASP A 69 2.94 -7.65 -2.62
C ASP A 69 3.81 -6.71 -1.76
N PHE A 70 4.72 -7.29 -0.99
CA PHE A 70 5.63 -6.57 -0.09
C PHE A 70 7.04 -6.35 -0.65
N ASP A 71 7.38 -6.97 -1.78
CA ASP A 71 8.73 -7.02 -2.33
C ASP A 71 9.36 -5.63 -2.45
N PHE A 72 8.70 -4.69 -3.14
CA PHE A 72 9.25 -3.35 -3.35
C PHE A 72 9.20 -2.50 -2.08
N TYR A 73 8.14 -2.60 -1.29
CA TYR A 73 8.02 -1.84 -0.03
C TYR A 73 9.19 -2.17 0.90
N LEU A 74 9.45 -3.46 1.12
CA LEU A 74 10.54 -3.91 1.98
C LEU A 74 11.90 -3.59 1.37
N ALA A 75 12.08 -3.74 0.05
CA ALA A 75 13.32 -3.36 -0.63
C ALA A 75 13.62 -1.86 -0.46
N SER A 76 12.61 -1.00 -0.66
CA SER A 76 12.76 0.45 -0.58
C SER A 76 13.13 0.94 0.82
N ILE A 77 12.44 0.44 1.87
CA ILE A 77 12.78 0.85 3.24
C ILE A 77 14.12 0.26 3.71
N HIS A 78 14.49 -0.93 3.21
CA HIS A 78 15.76 -1.58 3.52
C HIS A 78 16.94 -0.83 2.90
N GLU A 79 16.84 -0.44 1.62
CA GLU A 79 17.85 0.36 0.92
C GLU A 79 18.13 1.65 1.67
N ARG A 80 17.08 2.41 2.02
CA ARG A 80 17.21 3.68 2.75
C ARG A 80 17.76 3.52 4.15
N ALA A 81 17.35 2.47 4.86
CA ALA A 81 17.93 2.16 6.17
C ALA A 81 19.41 1.78 6.07
N SER A 82 19.83 1.13 4.99
CA SER A 82 21.23 0.73 4.77
C SER A 82 22.15 1.92 4.50
N GLU A 83 21.60 3.03 3.97
CA GLU A 83 22.29 4.31 3.81
C GLU A 83 22.32 5.15 5.09
N ALA A 84 21.49 4.81 6.09
CA ALA A 84 21.38 5.56 7.33
C ALA A 84 22.49 5.24 8.34
N ALA A 85 22.84 6.21 9.18
CA ALA A 85 23.83 6.01 10.25
C ALA A 85 23.38 4.94 11.28
N ASP A 86 22.07 4.80 11.48
CA ASP A 86 21.47 3.77 12.32
C ASP A 86 20.34 3.07 11.56
N TYR A 87 20.63 1.87 11.07
CA TYR A 87 19.72 1.01 10.32
C TYR A 87 18.44 0.70 11.09
N ALA A 88 18.58 0.34 12.37
CA ALA A 88 17.45 -0.10 13.19
C ALA A 88 16.52 1.07 13.54
N ALA A 89 17.10 2.22 13.91
CA ALA A 89 16.33 3.42 14.21
C ALA A 89 15.60 3.95 12.96
N HIS A 90 16.25 3.94 11.79
CA HIS A 90 15.61 4.37 10.54
C HIS A 90 14.43 3.48 10.17
N LEU A 91 14.61 2.14 10.17
CA LEU A 91 13.52 1.22 9.92
C LEU A 91 12.37 1.40 10.89
N SER A 92 12.66 1.49 12.19
CA SER A 92 11.64 1.69 13.23
C SER A 92 10.83 2.96 12.99
N HIS A 93 11.49 4.06 12.59
CA HIS A 93 10.80 5.32 12.28
C HIS A 93 9.86 5.20 11.07
N VAL A 94 10.34 4.64 9.96
CA VAL A 94 9.57 4.48 8.72
C VAL A 94 8.40 3.53 8.94
N VAL A 95 8.65 2.37 9.56
CA VAL A 95 7.61 1.39 9.90
C VAL A 95 6.57 2.00 10.83
N GLY A 96 7.01 2.75 11.85
CA GLY A 96 6.10 3.44 12.76
C GLY A 96 5.17 4.42 12.05
N LEU A 97 5.67 5.15 11.04
CA LEU A 97 4.86 6.00 10.17
C LEU A 97 3.86 5.17 9.37
N THR A 98 4.31 4.12 8.66
CA THR A 98 3.45 3.25 7.85
C THR A 98 2.33 2.61 8.67
N VAL A 99 2.63 2.08 9.86
CA VAL A 99 1.62 1.46 10.74
C VAL A 99 0.58 2.49 11.18
N ARG A 100 0.98 3.73 11.51
CA ARG A 100 0.03 4.79 11.85
C ARG A 100 -0.85 5.18 10.65
N LEU A 101 -0.31 5.20 9.44
CA LEU A 101 -1.10 5.43 8.23
C LEU A 101 -2.15 4.34 8.03
N MET A 102 -1.78 3.07 8.20
CA MET A 102 -2.73 1.95 8.09
C MET A 102 -3.86 2.07 9.12
N GLN A 103 -3.54 2.45 10.36
CA GLN A 103 -4.53 2.72 11.40
C GLN A 103 -5.43 3.92 11.07
N LEU A 104 -4.85 4.98 10.52
CA LEU A 104 -5.55 6.22 10.18
C LEU A 104 -6.55 6.04 9.04
N TYR A 105 -6.20 5.25 8.03
CA TYR A 105 -6.99 5.12 6.79
C TYR A 105 -7.87 3.87 6.73
N GLY A 106 -7.55 2.81 7.47
CA GLY A 106 -8.25 1.52 7.36
C GLY A 106 -9.64 1.46 8.02
N GLN A 107 -10.24 0.28 8.01
CA GLN A 107 -11.62 0.02 8.46
C GLN A 107 -11.87 0.34 9.94
N GLN A 108 -10.83 0.39 10.78
CA GLN A 108 -10.95 0.71 12.21
C GLN A 108 -10.96 2.23 12.50
N SER A 109 -10.84 3.06 11.47
CA SER A 109 -10.88 4.53 11.57
C SER A 109 -12.22 5.10 11.09
N PRO A 110 -12.50 6.40 11.30
CA PRO A 110 -13.59 7.09 10.58
C PRO A 110 -13.39 7.19 9.06
N ILE A 111 -12.16 7.05 8.54
CA ILE A 111 -11.89 7.12 7.09
C ILE A 111 -12.42 5.87 6.37
N ARG A 112 -12.23 4.68 6.95
CA ARG A 112 -12.76 3.38 6.48
C ARG A 112 -12.46 3.02 5.02
N PHE A 113 -11.24 3.18 4.53
CA PHE A 113 -10.86 2.60 3.23
C PHE A 113 -10.73 1.08 3.31
N ARG A 114 -11.30 0.38 2.32
CA ARG A 114 -11.38 -1.09 2.28
C ARG A 114 -10.04 -1.75 2.00
N TYR A 115 -9.20 -1.08 1.20
CA TYR A 115 -7.95 -1.62 0.68
C TYR A 115 -6.79 -0.65 0.89
N VAL A 116 -5.58 -1.19 1.10
CA VAL A 116 -4.33 -0.39 1.17
C VAL A 116 -3.68 -0.19 -0.20
N HIS A 117 -4.34 -0.63 -1.27
CA HIS A 117 -3.76 -0.74 -2.61
C HIS A 117 -3.21 0.59 -3.14
N ASP A 118 -3.92 1.71 -2.98
CA ASP A 118 -3.47 3.02 -3.47
C ASP A 118 -2.12 3.45 -2.83
N PHE A 119 -1.87 3.04 -1.58
CA PHE A 119 -0.60 3.26 -0.88
C PHE A 119 0.47 2.28 -1.37
N MET A 120 0.20 0.97 -1.31
CA MET A 120 1.21 -0.07 -1.64
C MET A 120 1.66 -0.03 -3.10
N TYR A 121 0.75 0.29 -4.02
CA TYR A 121 1.03 0.39 -5.44
C TYR A 121 1.36 1.82 -5.90
N GLY A 122 1.52 2.74 -4.96
CA GLY A 122 2.06 4.08 -5.21
C GLY A 122 1.12 5.03 -5.97
N PHE A 123 -0.18 4.76 -6.04
CA PHE A 123 -1.15 5.70 -6.63
C PHE A 123 -1.22 7.01 -5.84
N ASP A 124 -1.23 6.94 -4.51
CA ASP A 124 -1.23 8.14 -3.67
C ASP A 124 0.08 8.93 -3.82
N TRP A 125 1.21 8.24 -3.89
CA TRP A 125 2.52 8.86 -4.13
C TRP A 125 2.59 9.53 -5.51
N ALA A 126 2.20 8.82 -6.57
CA ALA A 126 2.23 9.35 -7.93
C ALA A 126 1.34 10.59 -8.05
N ARG A 127 0.13 10.55 -7.48
CA ARG A 127 -0.79 11.70 -7.42
C ARG A 127 -0.18 12.88 -6.65
N TRP A 128 0.49 12.61 -5.52
CA TRP A 128 1.16 13.65 -4.74
C TRP A 128 2.32 14.31 -5.51
N VAL A 129 3.18 13.51 -6.17
CA VAL A 129 4.28 14.02 -6.99
C VAL A 129 3.74 14.83 -8.17
N ARG A 130 2.75 14.31 -8.91
CA ARG A 130 2.16 14.97 -10.09
C ARG A 130 1.59 16.36 -9.80
N ARG A 131 1.10 16.60 -8.58
CA ARG A 131 0.60 17.93 -8.17
C ARG A 131 1.67 19.02 -8.10
N LYS A 132 2.94 18.67 -7.85
CA LYS A 132 4.08 19.61 -7.85
C LYS A 132 5.36 18.90 -8.32
N PRO A 133 5.49 18.56 -9.62
CA PRO A 133 6.55 17.69 -10.11
C PRO A 133 7.95 18.24 -9.81
N GLU A 134 8.18 19.52 -10.10
CA GLU A 134 9.48 20.20 -9.90
C GLU A 134 10.00 20.10 -8.45
N ALA A 135 9.09 20.11 -7.47
CA ALA A 135 9.44 20.06 -6.07
C ALA A 135 9.42 18.64 -5.48
N ARG A 136 8.88 17.64 -6.19
CA ARG A 136 8.54 16.33 -5.59
C ARG A 136 9.07 15.11 -6.31
N THR A 137 9.54 15.22 -7.56
CA THR A 137 10.08 14.08 -8.32
C THR A 137 11.24 13.38 -7.62
N GLY A 138 11.97 14.06 -6.73
CA GLY A 138 13.06 13.46 -5.95
C GLY A 138 12.62 12.58 -4.77
N PHE A 139 11.34 12.56 -4.39
CA PHE A 139 10.87 11.79 -3.23
C PHE A 139 10.40 10.38 -3.63
N ALA A 140 10.81 9.38 -2.84
CA ALA A 140 10.43 7.99 -3.03
C ALA A 140 9.01 7.66 -2.48
N PRO A 141 8.31 6.64 -3.02
CA PRO A 141 6.96 6.23 -2.63
C PRO A 141 6.76 5.81 -1.17
N PHE A 142 7.83 5.53 -0.43
CA PHE A 142 7.80 5.24 1.00
C PHE A 142 8.80 6.08 1.80
N GLY A 143 9.25 7.20 1.21
CA GLY A 143 10.11 8.17 1.88
C GLY A 143 9.38 8.92 3.00
N ILE A 144 10.13 9.33 4.03
CA ILE A 144 9.59 9.98 5.24
C ILE A 144 8.75 11.22 4.88
N GLU A 145 9.16 11.99 3.88
CA GLU A 145 8.47 13.20 3.44
C GLU A 145 7.08 12.90 2.90
N PHE A 146 6.96 11.86 2.06
CA PHE A 146 5.66 11.41 1.57
C PHE A 146 4.81 10.89 2.74
N LEU A 147 5.36 10.01 3.58
CA LEU A 147 4.61 9.42 4.71
C LEU A 147 4.05 10.50 5.67
N ARG A 148 4.86 11.52 6.01
CA ARG A 148 4.41 12.65 6.85
C ARG A 148 3.33 13.48 6.18
N GLN A 149 3.46 13.72 4.87
CA GLN A 149 2.42 14.42 4.11
C GLN A 149 1.13 13.61 4.05
N THR A 150 1.20 12.28 3.87
CA THR A 150 0.03 11.39 3.90
C THR A 150 -0.64 11.38 5.27
N GLU A 151 0.15 11.43 6.35
CA GLU A 151 -0.35 11.50 7.73
C GLU A 151 -1.09 12.83 7.98
N ALA A 152 -0.48 13.96 7.57
CA ALA A 152 -1.11 15.27 7.68
C ALA A 152 -2.44 15.33 6.90
N ARG A 153 -2.45 14.85 5.65
CA ARG A 153 -3.68 14.79 4.83
C ARG A 153 -4.75 13.91 5.48
N GLY A 154 -4.38 12.81 6.11
CA GLY A 154 -5.34 11.93 6.78
C GLY A 154 -5.99 12.59 7.98
N ARG A 155 -5.25 13.42 8.74
CA ARG A 155 -5.83 14.23 9.81
C ARG A 155 -6.79 15.29 9.27
N ASP A 156 -6.47 15.93 8.16
CA ASP A 156 -7.40 16.85 7.49
C ASP A 156 -8.69 16.13 7.07
N LEU A 157 -8.59 14.88 6.56
CA LEU A 157 -9.78 14.07 6.26
C LEU A 157 -10.63 13.81 7.50
N LEU A 158 -10.01 13.50 8.64
CA LEU A 158 -10.77 13.29 9.87
C LEU A 158 -11.55 14.54 10.29
N SER A 159 -10.96 15.73 10.16
CA SER A 159 -11.65 17.00 10.43
C SER A 159 -12.83 17.24 9.49
N LEU A 160 -12.69 16.89 8.20
CA LEU A 160 -13.81 16.98 7.24
C LEU A 160 -14.94 15.99 7.57
N ILE A 161 -14.58 14.77 7.97
CA ILE A 161 -15.55 13.74 8.38
C ILE A 161 -16.25 14.14 9.68
N GLU A 162 -15.53 14.73 10.62
CA GLU A 162 -16.12 15.25 11.85
C GLU A 162 -17.10 16.40 11.56
N ALA A 163 -16.80 17.25 10.57
CA ALA A 163 -17.69 18.31 10.12
C ALA A 163 -18.86 17.83 9.23
N ASP A 164 -18.91 16.54 8.90
CA ASP A 164 -19.90 15.97 7.96
C ASP A 164 -19.92 16.69 6.61
N ASP A 165 -18.72 16.95 6.08
CA ASP A 165 -18.50 17.63 4.80
C ASP A 165 -19.19 16.92 3.62
N GLU A 166 -19.66 17.69 2.63
CA GLU A 166 -20.36 17.18 1.43
C GLU A 166 -19.55 16.10 0.68
N TRP A 167 -18.23 16.26 0.59
CA TRP A 167 -17.35 15.33 -0.11
C TRP A 167 -16.83 14.23 0.80
N TYR A 168 -16.84 14.47 2.12
CA TYR A 168 -16.38 13.52 3.13
C TYR A 168 -17.39 13.34 4.26
N PRO A 169 -18.61 12.85 4.00
CA PRO A 169 -19.61 12.69 5.04
C PRO A 169 -19.20 11.58 6.02
N ARG A 170 -19.85 11.55 7.17
CA ARG A 170 -19.81 10.41 8.08
C ARG A 170 -20.47 9.20 7.42
N LEU A 171 -19.89 8.04 7.66
CA LEU A 171 -20.39 6.78 7.10
C LEU A 171 -21.18 6.00 8.15
N GLU A 172 -22.23 5.35 7.69
CA GLU A 172 -22.93 4.33 8.46
C GLU A 172 -21.97 3.20 8.88
N GLU A 173 -22.33 2.49 9.94
CA GLU A 173 -21.55 1.36 10.43
C GLU A 173 -21.46 0.25 9.38
N GLY A 174 -20.26 -0.35 9.23
CA GLY A 174 -20.01 -1.41 8.25
C GLY A 174 -19.81 -0.93 6.81
N VAL A 175 -20.00 0.36 6.50
CA VAL A 175 -19.78 0.91 5.16
C VAL A 175 -18.34 1.37 4.99
N SER A 176 -17.68 0.87 3.94
CA SER A 176 -16.35 1.34 3.53
C SER A 176 -16.47 2.56 2.61
N ARG A 177 -15.53 3.50 2.75
CA ARG A 177 -15.44 4.67 1.87
C ARG A 177 -14.95 4.28 0.47
N ASN A 178 -15.65 4.72 -0.57
CA ASN A 178 -15.22 4.60 -1.95
C ASN A 178 -15.08 6.00 -2.59
N PRO A 179 -13.85 6.48 -2.84
CA PRO A 179 -13.64 7.78 -3.49
C PRO A 179 -13.68 7.70 -5.03
N PHE A 180 -14.03 6.55 -5.61
CA PHE A 180 -14.02 6.33 -7.05
C PHE A 180 -15.45 6.22 -7.62
N PRO A 181 -15.66 6.61 -8.90
CA PRO A 181 -16.98 6.54 -9.54
C PRO A 181 -17.38 5.12 -9.99
N PHE A 182 -16.60 4.10 -9.64
CA PHE A 182 -16.83 2.70 -10.01
C PHE A 182 -16.84 1.81 -8.76
N PRO A 183 -17.51 0.64 -8.81
CA PRO A 183 -17.59 -0.28 -7.69
C PRO A 183 -16.21 -0.81 -7.29
N ARG A 184 -16.09 -1.13 -6.00
CA ARG A 184 -14.86 -1.65 -5.36
C ARG A 184 -15.16 -2.97 -4.64
N GLU A 185 -16.05 -3.78 -5.21
CA GLU A 185 -16.26 -5.14 -4.72
C GLU A 185 -15.05 -6.02 -5.07
N PRO A 186 -14.73 -7.04 -4.24
CA PRO A 186 -13.49 -7.82 -4.38
C PRO A 186 -13.21 -8.34 -5.79
N GLU A 187 -14.22 -8.85 -6.49
CA GLU A 187 -14.10 -9.38 -7.84
C GLU A 187 -13.78 -8.29 -8.88
N ASP A 188 -14.42 -7.13 -8.76
CA ASP A 188 -14.22 -6.00 -9.66
C ASP A 188 -12.86 -5.33 -9.41
N GLU A 189 -12.49 -5.17 -8.15
CA GLU A 189 -11.17 -4.70 -7.73
C GLU A 189 -10.07 -5.62 -8.29
N LEU A 190 -10.25 -6.93 -8.16
CA LEU A 190 -9.33 -7.94 -8.69
C LEU A 190 -9.17 -7.84 -10.20
N ARG A 191 -10.29 -7.74 -10.94
CA ARG A 191 -10.29 -7.59 -12.40
C ARG A 191 -9.61 -6.31 -12.84
N LEU A 192 -9.92 -5.19 -12.18
CA LEU A 192 -9.35 -3.87 -12.48
C LEU A 192 -7.83 -3.87 -12.29
N TYR A 193 -7.36 -4.21 -11.09
CA TYR A 193 -5.94 -4.10 -10.77
C TYR A 193 -5.08 -5.10 -11.56
N ARG A 194 -5.58 -6.30 -11.85
CA ARG A 194 -4.88 -7.23 -12.76
C ARG A 194 -4.75 -6.66 -14.17
N LYS A 195 -5.79 -6.01 -14.69
CA LYS A 195 -5.75 -5.37 -16.01
C LYS A 195 -4.80 -4.16 -16.03
N LEU A 196 -4.74 -3.40 -14.93
CA LEU A 196 -3.77 -2.32 -14.77
C LEU A 196 -2.34 -2.85 -14.75
N ALA A 197 -2.05 -3.87 -13.94
CA ALA A 197 -0.74 -4.49 -13.87
C ALA A 197 -0.30 -5.05 -15.23
N ALA A 198 -1.19 -5.76 -15.94
CA ALA A 198 -0.91 -6.31 -17.26
C ALA A 198 -0.60 -5.23 -18.33
N ARG A 199 -1.13 -4.01 -18.15
CA ARG A 199 -0.86 -2.86 -19.04
C ARG A 199 0.33 -2.00 -18.58
N GLY A 200 0.96 -2.32 -17.45
CA GLY A 200 1.98 -1.47 -16.84
C GLY A 200 1.41 -0.13 -16.37
N TYR A 201 0.14 -0.10 -15.94
CA TYR A 201 -0.58 1.10 -15.49
C TYR A 201 -0.62 1.16 -13.96
N VAL A 202 0.44 0.67 -13.31
CA VAL A 202 0.63 0.70 -11.87
C VAL A 202 1.88 1.53 -11.59
N PRO A 203 1.81 2.57 -10.73
CA PRO A 203 2.95 3.43 -10.44
C PRO A 203 4.15 2.68 -9.87
N VAL A 204 3.88 1.70 -9.00
CA VAL A 204 4.88 0.88 -8.32
C VAL A 204 4.52 -0.59 -8.50
N GLU A 205 5.36 -1.33 -9.21
CA GLU A 205 5.27 -2.80 -9.32
C GLU A 205 5.67 -3.44 -7.99
N ALA A 206 4.79 -3.38 -6.98
CA ALA A 206 5.12 -3.73 -5.60
C ALA A 206 5.56 -5.20 -5.40
N TRP A 207 5.29 -6.06 -6.38
CA TRP A 207 5.68 -7.48 -6.43
C TRP A 207 7.13 -7.71 -6.89
N ARG A 208 7.93 -6.66 -7.07
CA ARG A 208 9.34 -6.73 -7.48
C ARG A 208 10.24 -5.91 -6.56
N VAL A 209 11.35 -6.51 -6.14
CA VAL A 209 12.37 -5.82 -5.35
C VAL A 209 13.08 -4.70 -6.14
N ASP A 210 13.19 -4.86 -7.46
CA ASP A 210 13.92 -3.97 -8.38
C ASP A 210 13.00 -3.04 -9.18
N ALA A 211 11.76 -2.85 -8.72
CA ALA A 211 10.78 -2.02 -9.43
C ALA A 211 11.31 -0.58 -9.60
N ARG A 212 10.85 0.08 -10.66
CA ARG A 212 11.16 1.48 -10.95
C ARG A 212 9.88 2.30 -10.86
N PRO A 213 9.62 2.95 -9.72
CA PRO A 213 8.44 3.79 -9.55
C PRO A 213 8.34 4.86 -10.62
N ASP A 214 7.13 5.04 -11.17
CA ASP A 214 6.81 6.11 -12.11
C ASP A 214 5.66 6.96 -11.56
N ALA A 215 5.88 8.27 -11.53
CA ALA A 215 4.87 9.26 -11.12
C ALA A 215 4.48 10.23 -12.25
N LYS A 216 5.05 10.07 -13.45
CA LYS A 216 4.90 11.03 -14.56
C LYS A 216 3.56 10.90 -15.27
N ARG A 217 2.92 9.74 -15.18
CA ARG A 217 1.68 9.42 -15.90
C ARG A 217 0.46 9.79 -15.05
N ASP A 218 -0.66 10.04 -15.73
CA ASP A 218 -1.94 10.21 -15.06
C ASP A 218 -2.57 8.83 -14.76
N PHE A 219 -2.13 8.21 -13.67
CA PHE A 219 -2.63 6.91 -13.26
C PHE A 219 -4.09 6.93 -12.80
N ASP A 220 -4.65 8.09 -12.45
CA ASP A 220 -6.07 8.20 -12.11
C ASP A 220 -6.90 8.05 -13.41
N ALA A 221 -6.54 8.79 -14.47
CA ALA A 221 -7.18 8.66 -15.78
C ALA A 221 -7.02 7.25 -16.39
N LEU A 222 -5.81 6.67 -16.34
CA LEU A 222 -5.56 5.31 -16.83
C LEU A 222 -6.40 4.25 -16.09
N ARG A 223 -6.66 4.49 -14.80
CA ARG A 223 -7.48 3.61 -13.96
C ARG A 223 -8.96 3.73 -14.31
N GLU A 224 -9.47 4.94 -14.50
CA GLU A 224 -10.85 5.18 -14.96
C GLU A 224 -11.10 4.59 -16.35
N GLU A 225 -10.21 4.83 -17.31
CA GLU A 225 -10.29 4.24 -18.65
C GLU A 225 -10.28 2.70 -18.60
N THR A 226 -9.47 2.13 -17.71
CA THR A 226 -9.40 0.68 -17.54
C THR A 226 -10.68 0.14 -16.91
N ALA A 227 -11.24 0.83 -15.91
CA ALA A 227 -12.53 0.49 -15.30
C ALA A 227 -13.67 0.55 -16.32
N ALA A 228 -13.76 1.62 -17.11
CA ALA A 228 -14.73 1.74 -18.21
C ALA A 228 -14.60 0.58 -19.22
N SER A 229 -13.36 0.23 -19.61
CA SER A 229 -13.11 -0.91 -20.51
C SER A 229 -13.46 -2.29 -19.95
N LEU A 230 -13.81 -2.38 -18.66
CA LEU A 230 -14.25 -3.60 -17.96
C LEU A 230 -15.76 -3.61 -17.70
N GLY A 231 -16.48 -2.55 -18.11
CA GLY A 231 -17.89 -2.35 -17.77
C GLY A 231 -18.11 -1.95 -16.31
N LEU A 232 -17.08 -1.39 -15.65
CA LEU A 232 -17.15 -0.91 -14.26
C LEU A 232 -17.38 0.61 -14.19
N GLY A 233 -17.16 1.33 -15.30
CA GLY A 233 -17.41 2.77 -15.36
C GLY A 233 -18.90 3.08 -15.41
N GLY A 234 -19.33 4.05 -14.60
CA GLY A 234 -20.62 4.73 -14.75
C GLY A 234 -20.56 5.83 -15.79
#